data_AF-A0A0E9MZP2-F1
#
_entry.id   AF-A0A0E9MZP2-F1
#
_cell.length_a   1.000
_cell.length_b   1.000
_cell.length_c   1.000
_cell.angle_alpha   90.00
_cell.angle_beta   90.00
_cell.angle_gamma   90.00
#
_symmetry.space_group_name_H-M   'P 1'
#
loop_
_entity.id
_entity.type
_entity.pdbx_description
1 polymer ?
#
loop_
_entity_poly.entity_id
_entity_poly.type
_entity_poly.pdbx_seq_one_letter_code
_entity_poly.pdbx_strand_id
1 'polypeptide(L)'
;MDIQQLRIGNWVKRFPYTAGKSPNGQPRMVDGAVKIEIGILNDISNFPGEYEPIAITPEILQRCGFESITLSNGDKVYHIPCTPPGCTDEYWLRYSHTKGTAGIVFSSENSATIHSFPCKYLHQLQNLFYSITGEEMAVAL
;
A
#
# COMPACT_ATOMS: atom_id res chain seq x y z
N MET A 1 11.84 8.52 -16.06
CA MET A 1 10.65 7.75 -15.66
C MET A 1 9.46 8.66 -15.86
N ASP A 2 8.55 8.31 -16.76
CA ASP A 2 7.41 9.16 -17.13
C ASP A 2 6.33 9.08 -16.05
N ILE A 3 5.73 10.22 -15.68
CA ILE A 3 4.73 10.33 -14.60
C ILE A 3 3.48 9.49 -14.91
N GLN A 4 3.25 9.22 -16.19
CA GLN A 4 2.15 8.41 -16.73
C GLN A 4 2.34 6.90 -16.54
N GLN A 5 3.55 6.45 -16.16
CA GLN A 5 3.86 5.04 -15.89
C GLN A 5 3.77 4.68 -14.40
N LEU A 6 3.55 5.66 -13.52
CA LEU A 6 3.24 5.38 -12.12
C LEU A 6 1.83 4.81 -12.03
N ARG A 7 1.66 3.61 -11.46
CA ARG A 7 0.31 3.09 -11.21
C ARG A 7 -0.28 3.90 -10.06
N ILE A 8 -1.25 4.73 -10.41
CA ILE A 8 -2.01 5.60 -9.52
C ILE A 8 -3.23 4.77 -9.10
N GLY A 9 -3.10 3.98 -8.04
CA GLY A 9 -4.04 2.88 -7.77
C GLY A 9 -4.58 2.76 -6.35
N ASN A 10 -4.26 3.66 -5.43
CA ASN A 10 -4.70 3.54 -4.04
C ASN A 10 -4.79 4.91 -3.36
N TRP A 11 -5.88 5.59 -3.66
CA TRP A 11 -6.18 6.93 -3.17
C TRP A 11 -7.50 6.90 -2.42
N VAL A 12 -7.52 7.54 -1.26
CA VAL A 12 -8.74 7.70 -0.48
C VAL A 12 -9.26 9.09 -0.73
N LYS A 13 -10.50 9.18 -1.20
CA LYS A 13 -11.26 10.41 -1.13
C LYS A 13 -11.85 10.57 0.25
N ARG A 14 -11.51 11.61 0.99
CA ARG A 14 -12.13 11.86 2.30
C ARG A 14 -13.29 12.83 2.14
N PHE A 15 -14.51 12.30 2.16
CA PHE A 15 -15.69 13.14 2.36
C PHE A 15 -16.13 13.09 3.82
N PRO A 16 -16.67 14.19 4.36
CA PRO A 16 -17.52 14.08 5.54
C PRO A 16 -18.75 13.23 5.18
N TYR A 17 -18.90 12.10 5.85
CA TYR A 17 -20.05 11.23 5.66
C TYR A 17 -21.33 11.90 6.19
N THR A 18 -22.36 11.96 5.34
CA THR A 18 -23.69 12.40 5.74
C THR A 18 -24.56 11.17 5.99
N ALA A 19 -24.92 10.91 7.24
CA ALA A 19 -25.76 9.76 7.63
C ALA A 19 -27.25 9.97 7.33
N GLY A 20 -27.56 10.81 6.33
CA GLY A 20 -28.91 11.27 6.01
C GLY A 20 -29.16 12.74 6.32
N LYS A 21 -30.41 13.16 6.16
CA LYS A 21 -30.87 14.52 6.48
C LYS A 21 -31.44 14.54 7.89
N SER A 22 -31.17 15.62 8.62
CA SER A 22 -31.87 15.98 9.85
C SER A 22 -33.39 16.15 9.60
N PRO A 23 -34.23 16.14 10.64
CA PRO A 23 -35.69 16.36 10.50
C PRO A 23 -36.05 17.66 9.75
N ASN A 24 -35.15 18.62 9.78
CA ASN A 24 -35.20 19.93 9.14
C ASN A 24 -34.50 19.97 7.76
N GLY A 25 -34.14 18.82 7.20
CA GLY A 25 -33.63 18.70 5.82
C GLY A 25 -32.14 19.01 5.64
N GLN A 26 -31.44 19.46 6.68
CA GLN A 26 -29.99 19.74 6.61
C GLN A 26 -29.17 18.45 6.67
N PRO A 27 -28.05 18.32 5.93
CA PRO A 27 -27.19 17.16 5.99
C PRO A 27 -26.64 16.95 7.40
N ARG A 28 -26.84 15.75 7.97
CA ARG A 28 -26.30 15.41 9.29
C ARG A 28 -24.88 14.86 9.09
N MET A 29 -23.91 15.72 9.36
CA MET A 29 -22.49 15.37 9.32
C MET A 29 -22.19 14.42 10.48
N VAL A 30 -21.61 13.26 10.19
CA VAL A 30 -21.06 12.40 11.23
C VAL A 30 -19.59 12.75 11.35
N ASP A 31 -19.23 13.34 12.50
CA ASP A 31 -17.85 13.69 12.79
C ASP A 31 -16.98 12.42 12.81
N GLY A 32 -15.89 12.42 12.05
CA GLY A 32 -14.97 11.28 11.94
C GLY A 32 -15.37 10.14 10.98
N ALA A 33 -16.53 10.17 10.33
CA ALA A 33 -16.91 9.13 9.36
C ALA A 33 -16.42 9.48 7.95
N VAL A 34 -15.59 8.61 7.37
CA VAL A 34 -14.96 8.78 6.05
C VAL A 34 -15.53 7.74 5.09
N LYS A 35 -16.12 8.20 3.98
CA LYS A 35 -16.48 7.30 2.87
C LYS A 35 -15.24 7.07 2.01
N ILE A 36 -14.79 5.82 1.87
CA ILE A 36 -13.64 5.45 1.03
C ILE A 36 -14.15 5.12 -0.37
N GLU A 37 -13.75 5.89 -1.37
CA GLU A 37 -13.97 5.59 -2.79
C GLU A 37 -12.64 5.35 -3.48
N ILE A 38 -12.53 4.25 -4.23
CA ILE A 38 -11.38 3.96 -5.08
C ILE A 38 -11.50 4.86 -6.32
N GLY A 39 -10.71 5.93 -6.38
CA GLY A 39 -10.71 6.86 -7.52
C GLY A 39 -9.93 6.30 -8.71
N ILE A 40 -10.44 6.50 -9.93
CA ILE A 40 -9.73 6.20 -11.17
C ILE A 40 -8.87 7.43 -11.53
N LEU A 41 -7.80 7.24 -12.30
CA LEU A 41 -6.80 8.27 -12.68
C LEU A 41 -7.41 9.59 -13.22
N ASN A 42 -8.54 9.51 -13.90
CA ASN A 42 -9.28 10.69 -14.38
C ASN A 42 -9.88 11.53 -13.25
N ASP A 43 -10.30 10.92 -12.14
CA ASP A 43 -10.91 11.63 -11.02
C ASP A 43 -9.86 12.40 -10.22
N ILE A 44 -8.66 11.84 -10.06
CA ILE A 44 -7.56 12.47 -9.30
C ILE A 44 -7.02 13.70 -10.03
N SER A 45 -6.87 13.59 -11.35
CA SER A 45 -6.43 14.70 -12.23
C SER A 45 -7.35 15.92 -12.13
N ASN A 46 -8.67 15.66 -12.01
CA ASN A 46 -9.68 16.70 -11.96
C ASN A 46 -9.86 17.31 -10.56
N PHE A 47 -9.40 16.62 -9.50
CA PHE A 47 -9.57 17.04 -8.10
C PHE A 47 -8.29 16.81 -7.26
N PRO A 48 -7.17 17.50 -7.55
CA PRO A 48 -5.85 17.22 -6.95
C PRO A 48 -5.72 17.48 -5.44
N GLY A 49 -6.78 17.93 -4.75
CA GLY A 49 -6.81 18.12 -3.29
C GLY A 49 -7.81 17.23 -2.55
N GLU A 50 -8.61 16.43 -3.26
CA GLU A 50 -9.66 15.62 -2.63
C GLU A 50 -9.21 14.18 -2.35
N TYR A 51 -8.06 13.78 -2.90
CA TYR A 51 -7.51 12.44 -2.82
C TYR A 51 -6.18 12.42 -2.08
N GLU A 52 -6.08 11.56 -1.07
CA GLU A 52 -4.85 11.32 -0.33
C GLU A 52 -4.31 9.91 -0.62
N PRO A 53 -2.99 9.72 -0.74
CA PRO A 53 -2.42 8.39 -0.85
C PRO A 53 -2.73 7.54 0.39
N ILE A 54 -3.02 6.25 0.19
CA ILE A 54 -3.19 5.31 1.30
C ILE A 54 -1.87 5.13 2.05
N ALA A 55 -1.80 5.59 3.30
CA ALA A 55 -0.66 5.35 4.18
C ALA A 55 -0.54 3.86 4.54
N ILE A 56 0.68 3.36 4.66
CA ILE A 56 0.91 1.96 5.03
C ILE A 56 0.63 1.78 6.53
N THR A 57 -0.29 0.86 6.84
CA THR A 57 -0.55 0.39 8.20
C THR A 57 -0.36 -1.12 8.30
N PRO A 58 -0.13 -1.67 9.51
CA PRO A 58 -0.12 -3.12 9.75
C PRO A 58 -1.33 -3.86 9.18
N GLU A 59 -2.53 -3.29 9.33
CA GLU A 59 -3.79 -3.89 8.84
C GLU A 59 -3.81 -3.94 7.32
N ILE A 60 -3.40 -2.86 6.65
CA ILE A 60 -3.32 -2.81 5.18
C ILE A 60 -2.34 -3.85 4.65
N LEU A 61 -1.17 -3.99 5.28
CA LEU A 61 -0.17 -4.98 4.87
C LEU A 61 -0.75 -6.40 4.95
N GLN A 62 -1.43 -6.73 6.04
CA GLN A 62 -2.08 -8.04 6.20
C GLN A 62 -3.17 -8.29 5.16
N ARG A 63 -4.01 -7.28 4.86
CA ARG A 63 -5.01 -7.35 3.78
C ARG A 63 -4.38 -7.54 2.40
N CYS A 64 -3.13 -7.11 2.21
CA CYS A 64 -2.37 -7.33 0.97
C CYS A 64 -1.61 -8.67 0.96
N GLY A 65 -1.81 -9.55 1.95
CA GLY A 65 -1.16 -10.86 2.03
C GLY A 65 0.26 -10.84 2.60
N PHE A 66 0.71 -9.73 3.21
CA PHE A 66 1.98 -9.73 3.93
C PHE A 66 1.85 -10.49 5.25
N GLU A 67 2.83 -11.38 5.49
CA GLU A 67 3.03 -12.03 6.77
C GLU A 67 3.96 -11.19 7.64
N SER A 68 3.77 -11.22 8.96
CA SER A 68 4.60 -10.45 9.88
C SER A 68 5.55 -11.35 10.68
N ILE A 69 6.81 -10.95 10.77
CA ILE A 69 7.84 -11.58 11.59
C ILE A 69 8.37 -10.55 12.57
N THR A 70 8.57 -10.98 13.83
CA THR A 70 9.33 -10.21 14.81
C THR A 70 10.77 -10.71 14.80
N LEU A 71 11.71 -9.82 14.50
CA LEU A 71 13.13 -10.12 14.51
C LEU A 71 13.65 -10.23 15.96
N SER A 72 14.83 -10.83 16.12
CA SER A 72 15.51 -10.96 17.41
C SER A 72 15.80 -9.62 18.11
N ASN A 73 15.94 -8.53 17.35
CA ASN A 73 16.11 -7.17 17.87
C ASN A 73 14.77 -6.49 18.24
N GLY A 74 13.64 -7.18 18.15
CA GLY A 74 12.30 -6.65 18.43
C GLY A 74 11.65 -5.91 17.26
N ASP A 75 12.34 -5.72 16.13
CA ASP A 75 11.74 -5.08 14.95
C ASP A 75 10.63 -5.96 14.36
N LYS A 76 9.44 -5.38 14.18
CA LYS A 76 8.36 -6.00 13.43
C LYS A 76 8.52 -5.69 11.94
N VAL A 77 8.66 -6.74 11.15
CA VAL A 77 8.77 -6.66 9.69
C VAL A 77 7.67 -7.47 9.03
N TYR A 78 7.35 -7.07 7.81
CA TYR A 78 6.30 -7.67 6.99
C TYR A 78 6.95 -8.16 5.70
N HIS A 79 6.57 -9.31 5.20
CA HIS A 79 7.09 -9.85 3.95
C HIS A 79 6.01 -10.55 3.13
N ILE A 80 6.17 -10.52 1.81
CA ILE A 80 5.33 -11.24 0.85
C ILE A 80 6.24 -11.86 -0.22
N PRO A 81 5.99 -13.10 -0.68
CA PRO A 81 6.72 -13.67 -1.81
C PRO A 81 6.56 -12.79 -3.04
N CYS A 82 7.65 -12.54 -3.75
CA CYS A 82 7.64 -11.74 -4.98
C CYS A 82 8.65 -12.28 -6.01
N THR A 83 8.80 -13.60 -6.11
CA THR A 83 9.73 -14.22 -7.07
C THR A 83 9.41 -13.80 -8.51
N PRO A 84 10.39 -13.23 -9.26
CA PRO A 84 10.18 -12.90 -10.66
C PRO A 84 9.85 -14.13 -11.50
N PRO A 85 9.05 -13.99 -12.58
CA PRO A 85 8.79 -15.08 -13.50
C PRO A 85 10.08 -15.66 -14.08
N GLY A 86 10.25 -16.98 -13.99
CA GLY A 86 11.43 -17.67 -14.51
C GLY A 86 12.65 -17.69 -13.57
N CYS A 87 12.56 -17.10 -12.38
CA CYS A 87 13.57 -17.25 -11.33
C CYS A 87 13.35 -18.53 -10.52
N THR A 88 14.45 -19.21 -10.18
CA THR A 88 14.46 -20.37 -9.28
C THR A 88 14.68 -20.00 -7.82
N ASP A 89 15.32 -18.84 -7.58
CA ASP A 89 15.56 -18.33 -6.24
C ASP A 89 14.28 -17.69 -5.68
N GLU A 90 14.12 -17.77 -4.37
CA GLU A 90 12.98 -17.17 -3.68
C GLU A 90 13.26 -15.70 -3.35
N TYR A 91 12.38 -14.82 -3.81
CA TYR A 91 12.43 -13.38 -3.50
C TYR A 91 11.26 -13.01 -2.62
N TRP A 92 11.54 -12.10 -1.69
CA TRP A 92 10.59 -11.57 -0.73
C TRP A 92 10.61 -10.05 -0.76
N LEU A 93 9.44 -9.44 -0.93
CA LEU A 93 9.28 -8.01 -0.71
C LEU A 93 9.06 -7.80 0.78
N ARG A 94 9.96 -7.05 1.41
CA ARG A 94 9.95 -6.78 2.85
C ARG A 94 9.63 -5.32 3.15
N TYR A 95 8.83 -5.09 4.18
CA TYR A 95 8.55 -3.78 4.75
C TYR A 95 8.89 -3.75 6.25
N SER A 96 9.70 -2.79 6.67
CA SER A 96 9.97 -2.54 8.10
C SER A 96 9.06 -1.41 8.57
N HIS A 97 8.12 -1.73 9.46
CA HIS A 97 7.18 -0.74 9.98
C HIS A 97 7.86 0.27 10.89
N THR A 98 8.82 -0.18 11.70
CA THR A 98 9.60 0.68 12.60
C THR A 98 10.47 1.68 11.83
N LYS A 99 11.03 1.27 10.69
CA LYS A 99 11.92 2.13 9.88
C LYS A 99 11.19 2.90 8.77
N GLY A 100 9.97 2.51 8.41
CA GLY A 100 9.25 3.09 7.27
C GLY A 100 9.96 2.84 5.94
N THR A 101 10.58 1.67 5.78
CA THR A 101 11.37 1.32 4.59
C THR A 101 10.90 0.01 4.00
N ALA A 102 10.86 -0.05 2.67
CA ALA A 102 10.64 -1.28 1.91
C ALA A 102 11.93 -1.72 1.21
N GLY A 103 12.08 -3.01 0.94
CA GLY A 103 13.21 -3.54 0.19
C GLY A 103 12.97 -4.98 -0.25
N ILE A 104 13.77 -5.43 -1.21
CA ILE A 104 13.76 -6.82 -1.68
C ILE A 104 14.78 -7.61 -0.87
N VAL A 105 14.40 -8.83 -0.49
CA VAL A 105 15.25 -9.82 0.16
C VAL A 105 15.25 -11.06 -0.73
N PHE A 106 16.42 -11.61 -1.02
CA PHE A 106 16.54 -12.92 -1.67
C PHE A 106 17.54 -13.75 -0.89
N SER A 107 17.29 -15.05 -0.82
CA SER A 107 18.17 -16.00 -0.14
C SER A 107 19.15 -16.56 -1.17
N SER A 108 20.32 -15.96 -1.34
CA SER A 108 21.48 -16.71 -1.82
C SER A 108 22.15 -17.36 -0.63
N GLU A 109 22.71 -18.56 -0.81
CA GLU A 109 23.08 -19.56 0.22
C GLU A 109 23.83 -19.07 1.47
N ASN A 110 24.30 -17.83 1.57
CA ASN A 110 24.83 -17.23 2.81
C ASN A 110 24.70 -15.69 2.91
N SER A 111 23.87 -15.02 2.10
CA SER A 111 23.74 -13.56 2.18
C SER A 111 22.39 -13.03 1.69
N ALA A 112 21.68 -12.32 2.56
CA ALA A 112 20.53 -11.50 2.17
C ALA A 112 21.02 -10.09 1.81
N THR A 113 21.00 -9.72 0.53
CA THR A 113 21.19 -8.32 0.14
C THR A 113 19.86 -7.59 0.30
N ILE A 114 19.84 -6.54 1.12
CA ILE A 114 18.66 -5.70 1.34
C ILE A 114 18.94 -4.34 0.73
N HIS A 115 18.32 -4.05 -0.41
CA HIS A 115 18.22 -2.68 -0.91
C HIS A 115 16.96 -2.05 -0.32
N SER A 116 17.12 -1.26 0.75
CA SER A 116 16.00 -0.57 1.40
C SER A 116 15.84 0.86 0.92
N PHE A 117 14.61 1.29 0.67
CA PHE A 117 14.26 2.67 0.35
C PHE A 117 13.06 3.14 1.20
N PRO A 118 12.91 4.46 1.43
CA PRO A 118 11.77 5.00 2.16
C PRO A 118 10.45 4.66 1.46
N CYS A 119 9.50 4.11 2.20
CA CYS A 119 8.20 3.70 1.68
C CYS A 119 7.11 4.11 2.67
N LYS A 120 6.19 4.97 2.25
CA LYS A 120 5.17 5.57 3.11
C LYS A 120 3.76 5.17 2.70
N TYR A 121 3.56 4.89 1.41
CA TYR A 121 2.24 4.72 0.82
C TYR A 121 2.10 3.38 0.11
N LEU A 122 0.90 2.80 0.17
CA LEU A 122 0.59 1.49 -0.36
C LEU A 122 0.91 1.35 -1.85
N HIS A 123 0.63 2.39 -2.63
CA HIS A 123 0.92 2.39 -4.08
C HIS A 123 2.41 2.19 -4.39
N GLN A 124 3.32 2.60 -3.49
CA GLN A 124 4.76 2.40 -3.68
C GLN A 124 5.12 0.90 -3.56
N LEU A 125 4.49 0.18 -2.62
CA LEU A 125 4.65 -1.27 -2.49
C LEU A 125 4.07 -2.02 -3.69
N GLN A 126 2.89 -1.62 -4.16
CA GLN A 126 2.26 -2.25 -5.33
C GLN A 126 3.05 -2.03 -6.61
N ASN A 127 3.57 -0.81 -6.81
CA ASN A 127 4.44 -0.50 -7.94
C ASN A 127 5.69 -1.38 -7.92
N LEU A 128 6.30 -1.53 -6.74
CA LEU A 128 7.48 -2.38 -6.60
C LEU A 128 7.13 -3.85 -6.86
N PHE A 129 6.08 -4.37 -6.22
CA PHE A 129 5.64 -5.76 -6.41
C PHE A 129 5.41 -6.08 -7.88
N TYR A 130 4.62 -5.27 -8.59
CA TYR A 130 4.37 -5.47 -10.01
C TYR A 130 5.65 -5.38 -10.85
N SER A 131 6.56 -4.45 -10.54
CA SER A 131 7.82 -4.35 -11.28
C SER A 131 8.69 -5.59 -11.17
N ILE A 132 8.50 -6.39 -10.11
CA ILE A 132 9.23 -7.63 -9.85
C ILE A 132 8.49 -8.84 -10.44
N THR A 133 7.19 -8.97 -10.15
CA THR A 133 6.40 -10.17 -10.46
C THR A 133 5.68 -10.10 -11.81
N GLY A 134 5.42 -8.90 -12.31
CA GLY A 134 4.51 -8.67 -13.44
C GLY A 134 3.02 -8.84 -13.08
N GLU A 135 2.69 -9.04 -11.80
CA GLU A 135 1.34 -9.31 -11.32
C GLU A 135 0.83 -8.20 -10.38
N GLU A 136 -0.47 -7.95 -10.38
CA GLU A 136 -1.09 -7.02 -9.44
C GLU A 136 -1.10 -7.61 -8.03
N MET A 137 -0.69 -6.81 -7.04
CA MET A 137 -0.82 -7.19 -5.64
C MET A 137 -2.29 -7.22 -5.24
N ALA A 138 -2.80 -8.40 -4.87
CA ALA A 138 -4.16 -8.56 -4.40
C ALA A 138 -4.38 -7.83 -3.07
N VAL A 139 -5.57 -7.25 -2.90
CA VAL A 139 -6.01 -6.63 -1.64
C VAL A 139 -7.34 -7.26 -1.24
N ALA A 140 -7.35 -7.97 -0.11
CA ALA A 140 -8.58 -8.46 0.49
C ALA A 140 -9.29 -7.29 1.20
N LEU A 141 -10.37 -6.79 0.58
CA LEU A 141 -11.22 -5.75 1.14
C LEU A 141 -12.27 -6.33 2.10
#